data_AF-A0A358EG95-F1
#
_entry.id   AF-A0A358EG95-F1
#
_cell.length_a   1.000
_cell.length_b   1.000
_cell.length_c   1.000
_cell.angle_alpha   90.00
_cell.angle_beta   90.00
_cell.angle_gamma   90.00
#
_symmetry.space_group_name_H-M   'P 1'
#
loop_
_entity.id
_entity.type
_entity.pdbx_description
1 polymer ?
#
loop_
_entity_poly.entity_id
_entity_poly.type
_entity_poly.pdbx_seq_one_letter_code
_entity_poly.pdbx_strand_id
1 'polypeptide(L)'
;MIWGDPWVRESYAPPGTFVISRKSDKDYVGAISNVFLTRLPKLGQRSGLYHGTLVPTGSDCRWSAMDGPDSPFCHILPSESYSNNSGFDVRPKILVFAITFPVITALDVVTKRWALEELVKPDHGHDLLGGLVPLTLAFNKGAAFGIRVTEDSRWFFVPVTILALVLLGILYKEASNKDILRISSISLVVSGALGNLYDRVRWDRGVVDFLGPVDLGLWDFPIFNVADMAITCGAILLAISFYLEERAMQTAEDDVREAVRQEGSEPGA
;
A
#
# COMPACT_ATOMS: atom_id res chain seq x y z
N MET A 1 -31.97 62.71 -12.78
CA MET A 1 -30.62 63.30 -12.93
C MET A 1 -29.69 62.49 -12.05
N ILE A 2 -28.63 61.98 -12.68
CA ILE A 2 -27.66 60.93 -12.28
C ILE A 2 -26.70 61.56 -11.23
N TRP A 3 -26.15 60.92 -10.18
CA TRP A 3 -25.25 59.77 -10.12
C TRP A 3 -25.07 59.26 -8.68
N GLY A 4 -24.93 57.93 -8.53
CA GLY A 4 -24.36 57.26 -7.36
C GLY A 4 -23.18 56.38 -7.82
N ASP A 5 -22.19 56.23 -6.95
CA ASP A 5 -20.91 55.53 -7.17
C ASP A 5 -21.07 54.04 -7.55
N PRO A 6 -20.08 53.50 -8.27
CA PRO A 6 -19.70 52.10 -8.03
C PRO A 6 -18.18 51.89 -8.03
N TRP A 7 -17.61 51.68 -6.84
CA TRP A 7 -16.37 50.92 -6.68
C TRP A 7 -16.70 49.43 -6.63
N VAL A 8 -16.88 48.81 -7.80
CA VAL A 8 -16.79 47.37 -8.00
C VAL A 8 -16.09 47.15 -9.33
N ARG A 9 -14.78 46.84 -9.33
CA ARG A 9 -14.09 46.35 -10.52
C ARG A 9 -13.94 44.84 -10.42
N GLU A 10 -14.87 44.20 -11.11
CA GLU A 10 -14.88 42.79 -11.50
C GLU A 10 -13.60 42.49 -12.29
N SER A 11 -12.73 41.63 -11.74
CA SER A 11 -11.50 41.21 -12.43
C SER A 11 -11.83 40.11 -13.42
N TYR A 12 -12.06 40.48 -14.68
CA TYR A 12 -12.23 39.54 -15.78
C TYR A 12 -10.91 38.78 -16.03
N ALA A 13 -10.92 37.46 -15.82
CA ALA A 13 -9.88 36.59 -16.35
C ALA A 13 -10.01 36.53 -17.89
N PRO A 14 -8.91 36.63 -18.66
CA PRO A 14 -8.99 36.54 -20.12
C PRO A 14 -9.45 35.14 -20.55
N PRO A 15 -10.19 35.03 -21.67
CA PRO A 15 -10.70 33.76 -22.17
C PRO A 15 -9.53 32.83 -22.51
N GLY A 16 -9.54 31.63 -21.93
CA GLY A 16 -8.50 30.61 -22.11
C GLY A 16 -7.69 30.27 -20.85
N THR A 17 -7.98 30.90 -19.71
CA THR A 17 -7.29 30.61 -18.44
C THR A 17 -8.08 29.58 -17.63
N PHE A 18 -7.64 28.32 -17.63
CA PHE A 18 -8.16 27.31 -16.71
C PHE A 18 -7.41 27.39 -15.38
N VAL A 19 -8.09 27.82 -14.32
CA VAL A 19 -7.59 27.74 -12.95
C VAL A 19 -7.98 26.37 -12.38
N ILE A 20 -7.04 25.41 -12.37
CA ILE A 20 -7.22 24.17 -11.60
C ILE A 20 -6.89 24.48 -10.14
N SER A 21 -7.89 24.89 -9.38
CA SER A 21 -7.77 25.02 -7.92
C SER A 21 -7.99 23.65 -7.29
N ARG A 22 -6.91 22.91 -6.97
CA ARG A 22 -7.03 21.74 -6.09
C ARG A 22 -7.36 22.21 -4.68
N LYS A 23 -8.61 22.01 -4.29
CA LYS A 23 -9.08 22.20 -2.92
C LYS A 23 -8.90 20.88 -2.17
N SER A 24 -8.18 20.96 -1.05
CA SER A 24 -8.22 20.02 0.08
C SER A 24 -7.53 18.66 -0.09
N ASP A 25 -6.64 18.38 0.88
CA ASP A 25 -6.09 17.07 1.18
C ASP A 25 -7.21 16.09 1.54
N LYS A 26 -7.39 15.13 0.62
CA LYS A 26 -8.04 13.82 0.69
C LYS A 26 -8.68 13.68 -0.67
N ASP A 27 -8.06 12.88 -1.54
CA ASP A 27 -8.76 11.94 -2.41
C ASP A 27 -7.76 11.20 -3.30
N TYR A 28 -7.87 9.88 -3.22
CA TYR A 28 -7.35 8.94 -4.21
C TYR A 28 -8.12 9.17 -5.51
N VAL A 29 -7.42 9.23 -6.64
CA VAL A 29 -7.73 8.47 -7.87
C VAL A 29 -6.53 8.66 -8.79
N GLY A 30 -5.98 7.54 -9.25
CA GLY A 30 -5.00 7.51 -10.32
C GLY A 30 -5.59 8.16 -11.57
N ALA A 31 -4.94 9.22 -12.05
CA ALA A 31 -5.25 9.78 -13.35
C ALA A 31 -4.79 8.78 -14.42
N ILE A 32 -5.74 7.93 -14.83
CA ILE A 32 -5.70 7.17 -16.08
C ILE A 32 -5.48 8.19 -17.20
N SER A 33 -4.32 8.10 -17.83
CA SER A 33 -3.99 8.84 -19.03
C SER A 33 -4.85 8.35 -20.19
N ASN A 34 -5.99 9.01 -20.42
CA ASN A 34 -6.67 8.99 -21.71
C ASN A 34 -7.11 10.43 -22.03
N VAL A 35 -6.17 11.16 -22.66
CA VAL A 35 -6.42 12.43 -23.31
C VAL A 35 -7.45 12.19 -24.41
N PHE A 36 -8.69 12.61 -24.16
CA PHE A 36 -9.75 12.63 -25.16
C PHE A 36 -9.36 13.65 -26.23
N LEU A 37 -9.05 13.16 -27.43
CA LEU A 37 -8.87 13.94 -28.65
C LEU A 37 -10.22 14.56 -29.05
N THR A 38 -10.55 15.73 -28.52
CA THR A 38 -11.59 16.57 -29.12
C THR A 38 -10.98 17.40 -30.26
N ARG A 39 -11.38 17.03 -31.49
CA ARG A 39 -11.19 17.83 -32.71
C ARG A 39 -11.71 19.25 -32.49
N LEU A 40 -10.83 20.23 -32.46
CA LEU A 40 -11.21 21.63 -32.70
C LEU A 40 -11.49 21.84 -34.20
N PRO A 41 -12.56 22.56 -34.59
CA PRO A 41 -12.80 22.94 -35.98
C PRO A 41 -11.76 23.98 -36.42
N LYS A 42 -11.30 23.84 -37.67
CA LYS A 42 -10.29 24.70 -38.31
C LYS A 42 -10.74 26.17 -38.32
N LEU A 43 -10.08 27.01 -37.52
CA LEU A 43 -10.01 28.46 -37.74
C LEU A 43 -8.55 28.84 -38.04
N GLY A 44 -8.41 29.76 -39.01
CA GLY A 44 -7.21 29.97 -39.81
C GLY A 44 -5.95 30.41 -39.06
N GLN A 45 -4.84 29.79 -39.45
CA GLN A 45 -3.56 30.38 -39.78
C GLN A 45 -3.14 31.67 -39.02
N ARG A 46 -2.33 31.49 -37.98
CA ARG A 46 -1.11 32.29 -37.72
C ARG A 46 -0.18 31.51 -36.78
N SER A 47 0.99 31.16 -37.29
CA SER A 47 2.07 30.46 -36.61
C SER A 47 2.75 31.37 -35.60
N GLY A 48 2.54 31.11 -34.31
CA GLY A 48 3.32 31.66 -33.19
C GLY A 48 3.81 30.51 -32.32
N LEU A 49 5.13 30.35 -32.22
CA LEU A 49 5.80 29.30 -31.47
C LEU A 49 5.86 29.72 -29.99
N TYR A 50 4.86 29.37 -29.18
CA TYR A 50 4.90 29.63 -27.74
C TYR A 50 5.73 28.54 -27.03
N HIS A 51 6.95 28.88 -26.60
CA HIS A 51 7.71 28.07 -25.65
C HIS A 51 7.11 28.29 -24.25
N GLY A 52 6.13 27.46 -23.87
CA GLY A 52 5.62 27.42 -22.50
C GLY A 52 6.58 26.63 -21.62
N THR A 53 7.35 27.31 -20.77
CA THR A 53 8.13 26.66 -19.73
C THR A 53 7.19 26.24 -18.60
N LEU A 54 7.10 24.93 -18.33
CA LEU A 54 6.35 24.40 -17.19
C LEU A 54 7.02 24.90 -15.89
N VAL A 55 6.33 25.78 -15.16
CA VAL A 55 6.76 26.23 -13.84
C VAL A 55 6.39 25.14 -12.81
N PRO A 56 7.32 24.66 -11.97
CA PRO A 56 7.00 23.70 -10.92
C PRO A 56 6.05 24.33 -9.88
N THR A 57 5.00 23.61 -9.50
CA THR A 57 4.06 24.00 -8.45
C THR A 57 4.79 24.15 -7.10
N GLY A 58 4.78 25.36 -6.52
CA GLY A 58 5.35 25.62 -5.19
C GLY A 58 5.98 27.01 -4.97
N SER A 59 6.09 27.86 -5.99
CA SER A 59 6.60 29.24 -5.83
C SER A 59 5.48 30.22 -5.48
N ASP A 60 5.57 30.85 -4.32
CA ASP A 60 4.73 31.98 -3.92
C ASP A 60 4.94 33.16 -4.89
N CYS A 61 4.03 33.35 -5.84
CA CYS A 61 4.03 34.50 -6.72
C CYS A 61 3.33 35.68 -6.01
N ARG A 62 4.09 36.51 -5.32
CA ARG A 62 3.58 37.78 -4.78
C ARG A 62 3.60 38.83 -5.91
N TRP A 63 2.43 39.17 -6.45
CA TRP A 63 2.30 40.24 -7.43
C TRP A 63 2.50 41.60 -6.74
N SER A 64 3.64 42.24 -6.99
CA SER A 64 3.82 43.65 -6.65
C SER A 64 3.24 44.46 -7.81
N ALA A 65 2.18 45.24 -7.56
CA ALA A 65 1.70 46.21 -8.52
C ALA A 65 2.79 47.27 -8.73
N MET A 66 3.34 47.36 -9.94
CA MET A 66 4.20 48.46 -10.37
C MET A 66 3.45 49.25 -11.45
N ASP A 67 3.25 50.53 -11.19
CA ASP A 67 2.76 51.52 -12.14
C ASP A 67 3.83 51.81 -13.19
N GLY A 68 3.61 51.41 -14.44
CA GLY A 68 4.47 51.81 -15.57
C GLY A 68 4.33 50.95 -16.83
N PRO A 69 4.39 51.55 -18.04
CA PRO A 69 4.16 50.84 -19.29
C PRO A 69 5.48 50.29 -19.86
N ASP A 70 6.12 49.33 -19.19
CA ASP A 70 7.26 48.60 -19.74
C ASP A 70 7.17 47.11 -19.35
N SER A 71 7.49 46.24 -20.31
CA SER A 71 7.34 44.77 -20.34
C SER A 71 7.54 44.00 -19.01
N PRO A 72 6.84 42.86 -18.80
CA PRO A 72 6.99 42.07 -17.58
C PRO A 72 8.27 41.22 -17.66
N PHE A 73 9.37 41.74 -17.14
CA PHE A 73 10.50 40.89 -16.77
C PHE A 73 10.24 40.31 -15.37
N CYS A 74 9.90 39.02 -15.31
CA CYS A 74 9.85 38.28 -14.06
C CYS A 74 11.30 38.08 -13.57
N HIS A 75 11.72 38.87 -12.58
CA HIS A 75 12.95 38.59 -11.84
C HIS A 75 12.70 37.37 -10.95
N ILE A 76 13.27 36.23 -11.34
CA ILE A 76 13.37 35.06 -10.46
C ILE A 76 14.37 35.44 -9.37
N LEU A 77 13.88 35.83 -8.19
CA LEU A 77 14.71 35.93 -7.01
C LEU A 77 15.21 34.51 -6.66
N PRO A 78 16.49 34.33 -6.33
CA PRO A 78 17.00 33.04 -5.90
C PRO A 78 16.24 32.65 -4.64
N SER A 79 15.44 31.59 -4.72
CA SER A 79 14.75 31.00 -3.58
C SER A 79 15.80 30.68 -2.53
N GLU A 80 15.63 31.22 -1.33
CA GLU A 80 16.42 30.88 -0.15
C GLU A 80 16.60 29.37 -0.06
N SER A 81 17.84 28.98 0.21
CA SER A 81 18.29 27.61 0.34
C SER A 81 17.45 26.92 1.42
N TYR A 82 16.43 26.18 1.00
CA TYR A 82 15.66 25.33 1.90
C TYR A 82 16.64 24.28 2.43
N SER A 83 16.96 24.41 3.72
CA SER A 83 17.86 23.54 4.48
C SER A 83 17.56 22.09 4.14
N ASN A 84 18.50 21.43 3.45
CA ASN A 84 18.53 19.99 3.27
C ASN A 84 18.64 19.33 4.64
N ASN A 85 17.51 19.11 5.30
CA ASN A 85 17.40 18.01 6.23
C ASN A 85 17.38 16.75 5.38
N SER A 86 18.57 16.26 5.03
CA SER A 86 18.81 14.92 4.52
C SER A 86 18.58 13.89 5.65
N GLY A 87 17.43 13.98 6.33
CA GLY A 87 16.87 12.83 6.98
C GLY A 87 16.51 11.86 5.88
N PHE A 88 16.91 10.59 6.03
CA PHE A 88 16.49 9.51 5.15
C PHE A 88 14.97 9.61 4.94
N ASP A 89 14.53 10.08 3.77
CA ASP A 89 13.11 10.08 3.39
C ASP A 89 12.77 8.64 2.97
N VAL A 90 12.80 7.74 3.95
CA VAL A 90 12.44 6.34 3.75
C VAL A 90 10.97 6.32 3.38
N ARG A 91 10.69 5.84 2.17
CA ARG A 91 9.31 5.61 1.73
C ARG A 91 8.61 4.75 2.81
N PRO A 92 7.44 5.15 3.33
CA PRO A 92 6.75 4.43 4.41
C PRO A 92 6.64 2.93 4.16
N LYS A 93 6.44 2.55 2.90
CA LYS A 93 6.49 1.17 2.40
C LYS A 93 7.74 0.39 2.78
N ILE A 94 8.91 0.97 2.52
CA ILE A 94 10.20 0.35 2.83
C ILE A 94 10.36 0.25 4.34
N LEU A 95 9.97 1.29 5.09
CA LEU A 95 10.07 1.30 6.54
C LEU A 95 9.23 0.19 7.19
N VAL A 96 7.96 0.05 6.78
CA VAL A 96 7.06 -1.00 7.29
C VAL A 96 7.64 -2.38 7.03
N PHE A 97 8.10 -2.65 5.80
CA PHE A 97 8.72 -3.93 5.47
C PHE A 97 10.02 -4.15 6.26
N ALA A 98 10.89 -3.14 6.32
CA ALA A 98 12.18 -3.21 7.00
C ALA A 98 12.06 -3.42 8.52
N ILE A 99 10.93 -3.05 9.13
CA ILE A 99 10.65 -3.35 10.54
C ILE A 99 9.99 -4.72 10.69
N THR A 100 8.92 -4.97 9.93
CA THR A 100 8.11 -6.18 10.06
C THR A 100 8.94 -7.44 9.77
N PHE A 101 9.73 -7.41 8.70
CA PHE A 101 10.51 -8.55 8.26
C PHE A 101 11.50 -9.09 9.31
N PRO A 102 12.43 -8.29 9.85
CA PRO A 102 13.37 -8.78 10.85
C PRO A 102 12.68 -9.15 12.16
N VAL A 103 11.64 -8.41 12.58
CA VAL A 103 10.93 -8.70 13.83
C VAL A 103 10.28 -10.08 13.77
N ILE A 104 9.48 -10.35 12.74
CA ILE A 104 8.78 -11.63 12.61
C ILE A 104 9.76 -12.78 12.41
N THR A 105 10.76 -12.60 11.55
CA THR A 105 11.76 -13.65 11.29
C THR A 105 12.59 -13.96 12.53
N ALA A 106 12.97 -12.94 13.32
CA ALA A 106 13.70 -13.14 14.57
C ALA A 106 12.84 -13.86 15.60
N LEU A 107 11.57 -13.47 15.76
CA LEU A 107 10.64 -14.13 16.66
C LEU A 107 10.45 -15.61 16.27
N ASP A 108 10.26 -15.92 14.99
CA ASP A 108 10.14 -17.29 14.51
C ASP A 108 11.40 -18.12 14.79
N VAL A 109 12.58 -17.62 14.41
CA VAL A 109 13.84 -18.35 14.61
C VAL A 109 14.16 -18.55 16.10
N VAL A 110 13.94 -17.53 16.93
CA VAL A 110 14.23 -17.60 18.38
C VAL A 110 13.28 -18.58 19.06
N THR A 111 11.99 -18.50 18.78
CA THR A 111 10.99 -19.38 19.41
C THR A 111 11.13 -20.83 18.98
N LYS A 112 11.45 -21.10 17.71
CA LYS A 112 11.76 -22.46 17.23
C LYS A 112 13.02 -23.02 17.87
N ARG A 113 14.08 -22.22 18.02
CA ARG A 113 15.30 -22.66 18.72
C ARG A 113 15.02 -22.99 20.18
N TRP A 114 14.30 -22.13 20.87
CA TRP A 114 13.87 -22.38 22.24
C TRP A 114 13.05 -23.67 22.35
N ALA A 115 12.08 -23.89 21.44
CA ALA A 115 11.27 -25.10 21.43
C ALA A 115 12.12 -26.38 21.24
N LEU A 116 13.14 -26.34 20.37
CA LEU A 116 14.06 -27.46 20.16
C LEU A 116 14.94 -27.78 21.37
N GLU A 117 15.25 -26.78 22.20
CA GLU A 117 16.12 -26.96 23.37
C GLU A 117 15.33 -27.40 24.60
N GLU A 118 14.12 -26.87 24.77
CA GLU A 118 13.32 -27.08 25.96
C GLU A 118 12.34 -28.26 25.83
N LEU A 119 11.57 -28.31 24.74
CA LEU A 119 10.50 -29.31 24.56
C LEU A 119 11.01 -30.71 24.15
N VAL A 120 12.31 -30.85 23.85
CA VAL A 120 12.94 -32.18 23.65
C VAL A 120 13.07 -32.94 24.98
N LYS A 121 13.04 -32.23 26.12
CA LYS A 121 13.17 -32.84 27.44
C LYS A 121 11.83 -33.47 27.85
N PRO A 122 11.75 -34.80 28.07
CA PRO A 122 10.47 -35.49 28.31
C PRO A 122 9.79 -35.18 29.66
N ASP A 123 10.43 -34.42 30.56
CA ASP A 123 10.02 -34.31 31.97
C ASP A 123 9.14 -33.10 32.34
N HIS A 124 8.78 -32.24 31.38
CA HIS A 124 8.07 -31.01 31.69
C HIS A 124 6.76 -30.91 30.90
N GLY A 125 5.63 -30.91 31.62
CA GLY A 125 4.36 -30.46 31.07
C GLY A 125 4.46 -28.97 30.80
N HIS A 126 4.62 -28.60 29.54
CA HIS A 126 4.74 -27.21 29.13
C HIS A 126 3.41 -26.73 28.58
N ASP A 127 2.71 -25.89 29.35
CA ASP A 127 1.50 -25.24 28.90
C ASP A 127 1.67 -23.72 28.97
N LEU A 128 1.20 -23.02 27.94
CA LEU A 128 1.01 -21.58 27.95
C LEU A 128 -0.39 -21.22 28.42
N LEU A 129 -0.51 -20.01 28.97
CA LEU A 129 -1.79 -19.41 29.38
C LEU A 129 -2.59 -20.26 30.37
N GLY A 130 -1.90 -20.95 31.29
CA GLY A 130 -2.55 -21.74 32.35
C GLY A 130 -3.26 -23.00 31.86
N GLY A 131 -2.81 -23.59 30.75
CA GLY A 131 -3.36 -24.83 30.20
C GLY A 131 -4.16 -24.66 28.91
N LEU A 132 -4.34 -23.42 28.42
CA LEU A 132 -5.11 -23.18 27.19
C LEU A 132 -4.35 -23.56 25.92
N VAL A 133 -3.01 -23.45 25.93
CA VAL A 133 -2.18 -23.75 24.77
C VAL A 133 -1.05 -24.67 25.20
N PRO A 134 -1.20 -25.99 24.99
CA PRO A 134 -0.11 -26.95 25.17
C PRO A 134 1.09 -26.59 24.29
N LEU A 135 2.28 -26.92 24.76
CA LEU A 135 3.51 -26.79 23.99
C LEU A 135 4.05 -28.17 23.64
N THR A 136 3.83 -28.57 22.39
CA THR A 136 4.22 -29.90 21.89
C THR A 136 5.15 -29.75 20.70
N LEU A 137 6.39 -30.26 20.81
CA LEU A 137 7.33 -30.24 19.70
C LEU A 137 6.93 -31.23 18.60
N ALA A 138 6.70 -30.70 17.41
CA ALA A 138 6.40 -31.48 16.21
C ALA A 138 7.29 -31.06 15.04
N PHE A 139 7.61 -32.03 14.18
CA PHE A 139 8.39 -31.81 12.95
C PHE A 139 7.50 -32.04 11.74
N ASN A 140 7.09 -30.95 11.09
CA ASN A 140 6.17 -30.99 9.99
C ASN A 140 6.90 -31.08 8.64
N LYS A 141 6.96 -32.30 8.11
CA LYS A 141 7.53 -32.57 6.78
C LYS A 141 6.68 -32.07 5.61
N GLY A 142 5.46 -31.60 5.88
CA GLY A 142 4.51 -31.18 4.84
C GLY A 142 3.15 -31.87 4.94
N ALA A 143 2.74 -32.33 6.13
CA ALA A 143 1.37 -32.74 6.36
C ALA A 143 0.54 -31.50 6.66
N ALA A 144 0.05 -30.80 5.63
CA ALA A 144 -0.99 -29.80 5.83
C ALA A 144 -2.27 -30.55 6.22
N PHE A 145 -2.79 -30.32 7.44
CA PHE A 145 -4.00 -30.97 7.94
C PHE A 145 -3.97 -32.52 7.92
N GLY A 146 -2.80 -33.13 8.13
CA GLY A 146 -2.65 -34.60 8.13
C GLY A 146 -2.55 -35.25 6.74
N ILE A 147 -2.56 -34.47 5.66
CA ILE A 147 -2.44 -34.99 4.28
C ILE A 147 -0.96 -35.17 3.93
N ARG A 148 -0.49 -36.41 3.86
CA ARG A 148 0.85 -36.76 3.36
C ARG A 148 0.81 -36.81 1.83
N VAL A 149 1.40 -35.81 1.17
CA VAL A 149 1.38 -35.70 -0.30
C VAL A 149 2.43 -36.62 -0.95
N THR A 150 3.63 -36.73 -0.36
CA THR A 150 4.73 -37.59 -0.84
C THR A 150 5.67 -38.01 0.31
N GLU A 151 6.54 -39.01 0.09
CA GLU A 151 7.61 -39.39 1.02
C GLU A 151 8.55 -38.22 1.34
N ASP A 152 8.84 -37.36 0.36
CA ASP A 152 9.61 -36.12 0.50
C ASP A 152 8.79 -34.89 0.13
N SER A 153 7.83 -34.55 0.98
CA SER A 153 6.93 -33.41 0.77
C SER A 153 7.68 -32.06 0.65
N ARG A 154 8.95 -31.97 1.08
CA ARG A 154 9.81 -30.78 0.87
C ARG A 154 9.89 -30.33 -0.59
N TRP A 155 9.93 -31.27 -1.54
CA TRP A 155 10.09 -30.95 -2.96
C TRP A 155 8.83 -30.36 -3.58
N PHE A 156 7.69 -30.51 -2.89
CA PHE A 156 6.45 -29.85 -3.25
C PHE A 156 6.35 -28.46 -2.60
N PHE A 157 6.56 -28.37 -1.28
CA PHE A 157 6.36 -27.11 -0.56
C PHE A 157 7.38 -26.02 -0.92
N VAL A 158 8.64 -26.36 -1.15
CA VAL A 158 9.69 -25.36 -1.46
C VAL A 158 9.36 -24.58 -2.76
N PRO A 159 9.09 -25.24 -3.90
CA PRO A 159 8.70 -24.53 -5.13
C PRO A 159 7.41 -23.73 -4.97
N VAL A 160 6.40 -24.27 -4.27
CA VAL A 160 5.12 -23.58 -4.03
C VAL A 160 5.35 -22.30 -3.21
N THR A 161 6.16 -22.35 -2.15
CA THR A 161 6.51 -21.17 -1.36
C THR A 161 7.29 -20.15 -2.18
N ILE A 162 8.26 -20.59 -3.01
CA ILE A 162 9.00 -19.68 -3.91
C ILE A 162 8.04 -18.98 -4.88
N LEU A 163 7.11 -19.72 -5.49
CA LEU A 163 6.11 -19.14 -6.40
C LEU A 163 5.23 -18.11 -5.67
N ALA A 164 4.76 -18.43 -4.46
CA ALA A 164 3.97 -17.52 -3.65
C ALA A 164 4.76 -16.23 -3.30
N LEU A 165 6.04 -16.35 -2.96
CA LEU A 165 6.92 -15.20 -2.69
C LEU A 165 7.11 -14.31 -3.93
N VAL A 166 7.22 -14.91 -5.12
CA VAL A 166 7.30 -14.15 -6.38
C VAL A 166 6.00 -13.36 -6.62
N LEU A 167 4.84 -14.01 -6.46
CA LEU A 167 3.54 -13.35 -6.61
C LEU A 167 3.35 -12.21 -5.59
N LEU A 168 3.72 -12.44 -4.32
CA LEU A 168 3.70 -11.40 -3.29
C LEU A 168 4.68 -10.26 -3.60
N GLY A 169 5.84 -10.54 -4.19
CA GLY A 169 6.78 -9.51 -4.66
C GLY A 169 6.20 -8.63 -5.76
N ILE A 170 5.43 -9.20 -6.68
CA ILE A 170 4.70 -8.45 -7.72
C ILE A 170 3.63 -7.57 -7.07
N LEU A 171 2.78 -8.15 -6.22
CA LEU A 171 1.74 -7.41 -5.49
C LEU A 171 2.33 -6.30 -4.61
N TYR A 172 3.49 -6.55 -4.01
CA TYR A 172 4.21 -5.56 -3.23
C TYR A 172 4.66 -4.42 -4.14
N LYS A 173 5.24 -4.69 -5.31
CA LYS A 173 5.69 -3.66 -6.25
C LYS A 173 4.54 -2.77 -6.71
N GLU A 174 3.38 -3.35 -6.99
CA GLU A 174 2.16 -2.64 -7.43
C GLU A 174 1.50 -1.83 -6.31
N ALA A 175 1.66 -2.22 -5.05
CA ALA A 175 1.07 -1.50 -3.92
C ALA A 175 1.58 -0.05 -3.83
N SER A 176 0.64 0.89 -3.66
CA SER A 176 0.93 2.30 -3.42
C SER A 176 1.79 2.49 -2.16
N ASN A 177 2.70 3.47 -2.16
CA ASN A 177 3.56 3.74 -0.99
C ASN A 177 2.77 4.15 0.27
N LYS A 178 1.52 4.58 0.11
CA LYS A 178 0.61 4.99 1.20
C LYS A 178 -0.30 3.86 1.68
N ASP A 179 -0.34 2.73 0.96
CA ASP A 179 -1.21 1.60 1.31
C ASP A 179 -0.55 0.71 2.39
N ILE A 180 -0.48 1.26 3.60
CA ILE A 180 0.20 0.62 4.73
C ILE A 180 -0.43 -0.73 5.08
N LEU A 181 -1.74 -0.89 4.86
CA LEU A 181 -2.45 -2.12 5.17
C LEU A 181 -2.01 -3.26 4.23
N ARG A 182 -2.00 -3.02 2.91
CA ARG A 182 -1.50 -3.98 1.92
C ARG A 182 -0.01 -4.28 2.09
N ILE A 183 0.77 -3.26 2.43
CA ILE A 183 2.21 -3.42 2.64
C ILE A 183 2.49 -4.26 3.89
N SER A 184 1.79 -4.00 5.00
CA SER A 184 1.96 -4.73 6.26
C SER A 184 1.52 -6.19 6.11
N SER A 185 0.40 -6.43 5.41
CA SER A 185 -0.12 -7.78 5.17
C SER A 185 0.86 -8.61 4.34
N ILE A 186 1.37 -8.07 3.23
CA ILE A 186 2.39 -8.74 2.41
C ILE A 186 3.68 -8.98 3.22
N SER A 187 4.11 -8.00 4.01
CA SER A 187 5.31 -8.12 4.85
C SER A 187 5.19 -9.28 5.85
N LEU A 188 4.04 -9.43 6.51
CA LEU A 188 3.77 -10.55 7.43
C LEU A 188 3.82 -11.91 6.72
N VAL A 189 3.12 -12.04 5.58
CA VAL A 189 3.09 -13.30 4.82
C VAL A 189 4.48 -13.68 4.32
N VAL A 190 5.23 -12.72 3.76
CA VAL A 190 6.60 -12.94 3.26
C VAL A 190 7.52 -13.40 4.39
N SER A 191 7.44 -12.76 5.55
CA SER A 191 8.29 -13.08 6.71
C SER A 191 8.02 -14.49 7.23
N GLY A 192 6.75 -14.84 7.44
CA GLY A 192 6.38 -16.19 7.88
C GLY A 192 6.71 -17.24 6.82
N ALA A 193 6.44 -16.98 5.54
CA ALA A 193 6.79 -17.88 4.45
C ALA A 193 8.29 -18.16 4.38
N LEU A 194 9.12 -17.12 4.59
CA LEU A 194 10.58 -17.26 4.62
C LEU A 194 11.07 -18.02 5.86
N GLY A 195 10.49 -17.82 7.05
CA GLY A 195 10.83 -18.60 8.25
C GLY A 195 10.53 -20.10 8.07
N ASN A 196 9.38 -20.41 7.50
CA ASN A 196 8.98 -21.79 7.18
C ASN A 196 9.75 -22.40 6.00
N LEU A 197 10.18 -21.59 5.03
CA LEU A 197 11.05 -22.03 3.94
C LEU A 197 12.46 -22.33 4.46
N TYR A 198 12.97 -21.51 5.38
CA TYR A 198 14.28 -21.68 5.98
C TYR A 198 14.43 -23.05 6.63
N ASP A 199 13.46 -23.48 7.44
CA ASP A 199 13.49 -24.80 8.08
C ASP A 199 13.53 -25.94 7.05
N ARG A 200 12.70 -25.85 5.99
CA ARG A 200 12.63 -26.85 4.92
C ARG A 200 13.91 -26.95 4.10
N VAL A 201 14.67 -25.86 3.99
CA VAL A 201 15.96 -25.83 3.29
C VAL A 201 17.10 -26.30 4.20
N ARG A 202 17.04 -25.92 5.49
CA ARG A 202 18.08 -26.21 6.49
C ARG A 202 18.25 -27.70 6.76
N TRP A 203 17.16 -28.47 6.81
CA TRP A 203 17.20 -29.91 7.10
C TRP A 203 16.00 -30.69 6.53
N ASP A 204 16.08 -32.01 6.62
CA ASP A 204 15.07 -32.97 6.15
C ASP A 204 13.95 -33.26 7.19
N ARG A 205 14.08 -32.74 8.41
CA ARG A 205 13.08 -32.90 9.48
C ARG A 205 11.78 -32.14 9.19
N GLY A 206 11.84 -31.10 8.36
CA GLY A 206 10.71 -30.23 8.07
C GLY A 206 10.67 -28.99 8.96
N VAL A 207 9.48 -28.42 9.10
CA VAL A 207 9.23 -27.21 9.90
C VAL A 207 9.10 -27.58 11.37
N VAL A 208 9.64 -26.72 12.25
CA VAL A 208 9.49 -26.87 13.70
C VAL A 208 8.18 -26.21 14.14
N ASP A 209 7.24 -27.04 14.58
CA ASP A 209 5.96 -26.62 15.15
C ASP A 209 5.96 -26.91 16.65
N PHE A 210 5.38 -26.02 17.45
CA PHE A 210 5.46 -26.15 18.92
C PHE A 210 4.27 -25.59 19.70
N LEU A 211 3.40 -24.79 19.07
CA LEU A 211 2.20 -24.24 19.72
C LEU A 211 1.01 -25.16 19.43
N GLY A 212 0.45 -25.77 20.47
CA GLY A 212 -0.70 -26.67 20.40
C GLY A 212 -0.35 -28.13 20.72
N PRO A 213 -1.30 -29.05 20.48
CA PRO A 213 -2.62 -28.82 19.88
C PRO A 213 -3.53 -27.98 20.77
N VAL A 214 -4.33 -27.07 20.19
CA VAL A 214 -5.28 -26.24 20.95
C VAL A 214 -6.66 -26.87 20.89
N ASP A 215 -7.23 -27.22 22.03
CA ASP A 215 -8.58 -27.77 22.13
C ASP A 215 -9.63 -26.68 21.85
N LEU A 216 -10.36 -26.82 20.76
CA LEU A 216 -11.48 -25.95 20.38
C LEU A 216 -12.85 -26.58 20.72
N GLY A 217 -12.87 -27.64 21.53
CA GLY A 217 -14.04 -28.38 22.00
C GLY A 217 -14.57 -29.44 21.03
N LEU A 218 -14.65 -29.13 19.73
CA LEU A 218 -15.14 -30.07 18.70
C LEU A 218 -14.01 -30.77 17.93
N TRP A 219 -12.84 -30.14 17.89
CA TRP A 219 -11.64 -30.61 17.19
C TRP A 219 -10.42 -29.89 17.75
N ASP A 220 -9.27 -30.53 17.66
CA ASP A 220 -8.00 -29.94 18.03
C ASP A 220 -7.42 -29.14 16.86
N PHE A 221 -7.09 -27.88 17.10
CA PHE A 221 -6.33 -27.11 16.14
C PHE A 221 -4.91 -27.69 16.03
N PRO A 222 -4.41 -27.94 14.80
CA PRO A 222 -3.10 -28.57 14.60
C PRO A 222 -1.98 -27.71 15.21
N ILE A 223 -0.88 -28.36 15.57
CA ILE A 223 0.30 -27.68 16.11
C ILE A 223 0.87 -26.72 15.06
N PHE A 224 1.19 -25.50 15.46
CA PHE A 224 1.67 -24.43 14.58
C PHE A 224 2.88 -23.68 15.19
N ASN A 225 3.39 -22.69 14.48
CA ASN A 225 4.49 -21.84 14.92
C ASN A 225 4.22 -20.33 14.68
N VAL A 226 5.21 -19.49 14.99
CA VAL A 226 5.11 -18.04 14.80
C VAL A 226 5.02 -17.64 13.33
N ALA A 227 5.75 -18.31 12.43
CA ALA A 227 5.62 -18.12 11.00
C ALA A 227 4.18 -18.39 10.49
N ASP A 228 3.50 -19.43 10.99
CA ASP A 228 2.11 -19.73 10.61
C ASP A 228 1.12 -18.68 11.10
N MET A 229 1.34 -18.15 12.32
CA MET A 229 0.56 -17.00 12.83
C MET A 229 0.75 -15.78 11.93
N ALA A 230 2.00 -15.47 11.54
CA ALA A 230 2.29 -14.34 10.65
C ALA A 230 1.65 -14.51 9.26
N ILE A 231 1.70 -15.72 8.68
CA ILE A 231 1.04 -16.03 7.41
C ILE A 231 -0.48 -15.86 7.55
N THR A 232 -1.09 -16.40 8.61
CA THR A 232 -2.54 -16.34 8.82
C THR A 232 -3.01 -14.89 9.02
N CYS A 233 -2.38 -14.14 9.91
CA CYS A 233 -2.71 -12.74 10.14
C CYS A 233 -2.48 -11.89 8.88
N GLY A 234 -1.36 -12.11 8.18
CA GLY A 234 -1.05 -11.43 6.93
C GLY A 234 -2.08 -11.74 5.83
N ALA A 235 -2.50 -12.99 5.68
CA ALA A 235 -3.52 -13.38 4.71
C ALA A 235 -4.89 -12.74 5.01
N ILE A 236 -5.31 -12.73 6.28
CA ILE A 236 -6.55 -12.05 6.71
C ILE A 236 -6.49 -10.56 6.40
N LEU A 237 -5.38 -9.89 6.75
CA LEU A 237 -5.21 -8.46 6.46
C LEU A 237 -5.18 -8.17 4.95
N LEU A 238 -4.56 -9.05 4.16
CA LEU A 238 -4.52 -8.89 2.71
C LEU A 238 -5.93 -9.05 2.10
N ALA A 239 -6.72 -10.00 2.59
CA ALA A 239 -8.11 -10.16 2.18
C ALA A 239 -8.96 -8.92 2.54
N ILE A 240 -8.78 -8.37 3.74
CA ILE A 240 -9.42 -7.11 4.16
C ILE A 240 -9.00 -5.96 3.23
N SER A 241 -7.71 -5.90 2.85
CA SER A 241 -7.19 -4.89 1.92
C SER A 241 -7.96 -4.89 0.61
N PHE A 242 -8.10 -6.06 -0.02
CA PHE A 242 -8.80 -6.19 -1.29
C PHE A 242 -10.29 -5.88 -1.17
N TYR A 243 -10.92 -6.30 -0.07
CA TYR A 243 -12.33 -5.99 0.19
C TYR A 243 -12.57 -4.47 0.30
N LEU A 244 -11.70 -3.74 0.99
CA LEU A 244 -11.83 -2.29 1.12
C LEU A 244 -11.57 -1.57 -0.20
N GLU A 245 -10.62 -2.06 -1.01
CA GLU A 245 -10.30 -1.52 -2.32
C GLU A 245 -11.49 -1.67 -3.29
N GLU A 246 -12.12 -2.84 -3.32
CA GLU A 246 -13.32 -3.10 -4.12
C GLU A 246 -14.50 -2.20 -3.72
N ARG A 247 -14.73 -2.01 -2.42
CA ARG A 247 -15.79 -1.12 -1.91
C ARG A 247 -15.57 0.33 -2.29
N ALA A 248 -14.34 0.81 -2.21
CA ALA A 248 -14.01 2.17 -2.62
C ALA A 248 -14.28 2.41 -4.12
N MET A 249 -13.99 1.40 -4.96
CA MET A 249 -14.31 1.47 -6.40
C MET A 249 -15.81 1.47 -6.67
N GLN A 250 -16.59 0.63 -5.98
CA GLN A 250 -18.04 0.58 -6.12
C GLN A 250 -18.70 1.91 -5.74
N THR A 251 -18.32 2.50 -4.61
CA THR A 251 -18.85 3.80 -4.19
C THR A 251 -18.52 4.91 -5.19
N ALA A 252 -17.28 4.94 -5.69
CA ALA A 252 -16.89 5.93 -6.71
C ALA A 252 -17.67 5.76 -8.02
N GLU A 253 -17.97 4.53 -8.43
CA GLU A 253 -18.78 4.26 -9.62
C GLU A 253 -20.24 4.70 -9.43
N ASP A 254 -20.82 4.42 -8.26
CA ASP A 254 -22.18 4.83 -7.92
C ASP A 254 -22.33 6.35 -7.85
N ASP A 255 -21.36 7.06 -7.26
CA ASP A 255 -21.32 8.53 -7.21
C ASP A 255 -21.28 9.15 -8.62
N VAL A 256 -20.47 8.57 -9.52
CA VAL A 256 -20.40 9.01 -10.93
C VAL A 256 -21.72 8.75 -11.65
N ARG A 257 -22.35 7.59 -11.43
CA ARG A 257 -23.66 7.26 -12.02
C ARG A 257 -24.75 8.21 -11.54
N GLU A 258 -24.72 8.61 -10.27
CA GLU A 258 -25.67 9.57 -9.71
C GLU A 258 -25.45 10.97 -10.28
N ALA A 259 -24.21 11.44 -10.38
CA ALA A 259 -23.88 12.73 -10.99
C ALA A 259 -24.35 12.84 -12.45
N VAL A 260 -24.10 11.80 -13.26
CA VAL A 260 -24.55 11.76 -14.67
C VAL A 260 -26.08 11.76 -14.78
N ARG A 261 -26.79 11.09 -13.85
CA ARG A 261 -28.27 11.11 -13.82
C ARG A 261 -28.81 12.52 -13.54
N GLN A 262 -28.13 13.30 -12.70
CA GLN A 262 -28.56 14.67 -12.33
C GLN A 262 -28.31 15.69 -13.45
N GLU A 263 -27.20 15.59 -14.19
CA GLU A 263 -26.94 16.47 -15.34
C GLU A 263 -27.89 16.19 -16.53
N GLY A 264 -28.27 14.92 -16.73
CA GLY A 264 -29.18 14.55 -17.81
C GLY A 264 -30.66 14.89 -17.55
N SER A 265 -31.02 15.33 -16.35
CA SER A 265 -32.38 15.66 -15.95
C SER A 265 -32.67 17.16 -15.86
N GLU A 266 -31.71 18.05 -16.14
CA GLU A 266 -31.98 19.48 -16.30
C GLU A 266 -32.74 19.72 -17.63
N PRO A 267 -34.03 20.12 -17.60
CA PRO A 267 -34.74 20.47 -18.81
C PRO A 267 -34.12 21.75 -19.39
N GLY A 268 -33.79 21.71 -20.68
CA GLY A 268 -33.37 22.91 -21.43
C GLY A 268 -34.40 24.03 -21.23
N ALA A 269 -33.99 25.04 -20.46
CA ALA A 269 -34.73 26.28 -20.22
C ALA A 269 -34.60 27.24 -21.39
#